data_AF-A0A1I0RZJ2-F1
#
_entry.id   AF-A0A1I0RZJ2-F1
#
_cell.length_a   1.000
_cell.length_b   1.000
_cell.length_c   1.000
_cell.angle_alpha   90.00
_cell.angle_beta   90.00
_cell.angle_gamma   90.00
#
_symmetry.space_group_name_H-M   'P 1'
#
loop_
_entity.id
_entity.type
_entity.pdbx_description
1 polymer ?
#
loop_
_entity_poly.entity_id
_entity_poly.type
_entity_poly.pdbx_seq_one_letter_code
_entity_poly.pdbx_strand_id
1 'polypeptide(L)'
;MWEQLQLTYSYGVDKIWILNVGDLKPNEYPMDFFLNMAWNPTSFTQENLDYYSVKFAEDQFGKNNAKEIAEIINLYCKYNSRVSAEMMNHKTYNLQSGEFLQVRDAYLALETRALRQFMILDKTYQDTYKQIILHPVRAMANLYDMYYAVAMNHKLAEEKDQKANYWADYADECFTRDAEYTKDYNLNISGGKWNHMMDQTHIGYKSWDEPKEGNIKPTVYRITPAEAKTGGYIFEEKNGVVTMEAEHFFDVKAPANTKWTVIPDLGRTLSGISLMPYTEKTNGSAISYQFKLKNNPSTVKVHFFFDSTLPFKKGGHSVKAYFDKNDPKTIGINQDLTWANNYTKMYPAAAARLVEKVETFTLPPNKNSLQILTVEPLDPGVVLYKIVIDNGGYEETYLKMNESPYKR
;
A
#
# COMPACT_ATOMS: atom_id res chain seq x y z
N MET A 1 -1.99 -4.37 -29.36
CA MET A 1 -2.11 -3.92 -30.76
C MET A 1 -1.24 -4.75 -31.69
N TRP A 2 0.10 -4.71 -31.55
CA TRP A 2 1.02 -5.45 -32.43
C TRP A 2 0.63 -6.91 -32.68
N GLU A 3 0.44 -7.68 -31.60
CA GLU A 3 0.17 -9.12 -31.71
C GLU A 3 -1.06 -9.43 -32.58
N GLN A 4 -2.17 -8.69 -32.39
CA GLN A 4 -3.39 -8.86 -33.18
C GLN A 4 -3.24 -8.37 -34.63
N LEU A 5 -2.50 -7.28 -34.87
CA LEU A 5 -2.27 -6.78 -36.24
C LEU A 5 -1.31 -7.68 -37.02
N GLN A 6 -0.31 -8.25 -36.35
CA GLN A 6 0.60 -9.24 -36.94
C GLN A 6 -0.16 -10.51 -37.31
N LEU A 7 -1.06 -10.97 -36.44
CA LEU A 7 -1.99 -12.07 -36.73
C LEU A 7 -2.85 -11.76 -37.95
N THR A 8 -3.48 -10.59 -37.97
CA THR A 8 -4.34 -10.09 -39.05
C THR A 8 -3.61 -10.12 -40.39
N TYR A 9 -2.39 -9.58 -40.45
CA TYR A 9 -1.57 -9.58 -41.65
C TYR A 9 -1.14 -11.00 -42.07
N SER A 10 -0.74 -11.84 -41.11
CA SER A 10 -0.32 -13.22 -41.36
C SER A 10 -1.42 -14.08 -41.98
N TYR A 11 -2.68 -13.71 -41.76
CA TYR A 11 -3.86 -14.37 -42.34
C TYR A 11 -4.31 -13.75 -43.68
N GLY A 12 -3.54 -12.82 -44.25
CA GLY A 12 -3.81 -12.23 -45.56
C GLY A 12 -4.88 -11.13 -45.56
N VAL A 13 -5.22 -10.57 -44.39
CA VAL A 13 -6.10 -9.39 -44.30
C VAL A 13 -5.25 -8.14 -44.51
N ASP A 14 -5.06 -7.73 -45.76
CA ASP A 14 -4.09 -6.68 -46.15
C ASP A 14 -4.66 -5.55 -47.04
N LYS A 15 -5.98 -5.55 -47.27
CA LYS A 15 -6.62 -4.56 -48.16
C LYS A 15 -7.07 -3.28 -47.46
N ILE A 16 -7.73 -3.41 -46.31
CA ILE A 16 -8.31 -2.28 -45.59
C ILE A 16 -8.14 -2.51 -44.10
N TRP A 17 -7.37 -1.64 -43.45
CA TRP A 17 -7.28 -1.53 -42.00
C TRP A 17 -7.87 -0.18 -41.58
N ILE A 18 -8.83 -0.22 -40.66
CA ILE A 18 -9.47 0.98 -40.12
C ILE A 18 -9.49 0.88 -38.60
N LEU A 19 -9.07 1.96 -37.93
CA LEU A 19 -9.06 2.07 -36.47
C LEU A 19 -10.07 3.13 -36.04
N ASN A 20 -10.97 2.75 -35.14
CA ASN A 20 -11.76 3.74 -34.40
C ASN A 20 -10.87 4.35 -33.31
N VAL A 21 -10.69 5.67 -33.35
CA VAL A 21 -9.82 6.43 -32.44
C VAL A 21 -10.59 7.33 -31.47
N GLY A 22 -11.93 7.20 -31.41
CA GLY A 22 -12.78 8.12 -30.66
C GLY A 22 -12.59 9.56 -31.14
N ASP A 23 -12.34 10.48 -30.21
CA ASP A 23 -12.10 11.91 -30.45
C ASP A 23 -10.71 12.23 -31.04
N LEU A 24 -10.00 11.22 -31.55
CA LEU A 24 -8.61 11.25 -32.01
C LEU A 24 -7.60 11.42 -30.87
N LYS A 25 -7.75 12.45 -30.02
CA LYS A 25 -6.99 12.59 -28.77
C LYS A 25 -7.72 11.82 -27.65
N PRO A 26 -7.01 11.25 -26.65
CA PRO A 26 -5.56 11.16 -26.48
C PRO A 26 -4.97 9.86 -27.06
N ASN A 27 -5.41 9.45 -28.26
CA ASN A 27 -4.98 8.22 -28.93
C ASN A 27 -3.84 8.44 -29.92
N GLU A 28 -3.02 9.49 -29.76
CA GLU A 28 -1.97 9.84 -30.72
C GLU A 28 -0.94 8.72 -30.92
N TYR A 29 -0.44 8.14 -29.83
CA TYR A 29 0.53 7.04 -29.88
C TYR A 29 -0.04 5.74 -30.52
N PRO A 30 -1.17 5.17 -30.05
CA PRO A 30 -1.72 3.97 -30.67
C PRO A 30 -2.18 4.20 -32.12
N MET A 31 -2.66 5.41 -32.45
CA MET A 31 -3.00 5.76 -33.84
C MET A 31 -1.77 5.79 -34.73
N ASP A 32 -0.68 6.45 -34.31
CA ASP A 32 0.58 6.48 -35.07
C ASP A 32 1.12 5.05 -35.25
N PHE A 33 1.06 4.23 -34.21
CA PHE A 33 1.54 2.84 -34.28
C PHE A 33 0.71 2.01 -35.25
N PHE A 34 -0.61 2.14 -35.20
CA PHE A 34 -1.52 1.45 -36.10
C PHE A 34 -1.22 1.79 -37.57
N LEU A 35 -1.05 3.07 -37.89
CA LEU A 35 -0.81 3.52 -39.27
C LEU A 35 0.57 3.09 -39.78
N ASN A 36 1.61 3.18 -38.94
CA ASN A 36 2.95 2.69 -39.30
C ASN A 36 2.97 1.17 -39.50
N MET A 37 2.26 0.44 -38.65
CA MET A 37 2.15 -1.00 -38.82
C MET A 37 1.33 -1.35 -40.07
N ALA A 38 0.24 -0.63 -40.37
CA ALA A 38 -0.54 -0.82 -41.60
C ALA A 38 0.29 -0.59 -42.88
N TRP A 39 1.25 0.34 -42.83
CA TRP A 39 2.14 0.62 -43.95
C TRP A 39 3.11 -0.52 -44.26
N ASN A 40 3.75 -1.09 -43.23
CA ASN A 40 4.67 -2.21 -43.40
C ASN A 40 4.67 -3.12 -42.17
N PRO A 41 3.70 -4.06 -42.05
CA PRO A 41 3.56 -4.88 -40.84
C PRO A 41 4.78 -5.75 -40.56
N THR A 42 5.50 -6.17 -41.60
CA THR A 42 6.66 -7.07 -41.49
C THR A 42 7.91 -6.40 -40.94
N SER A 43 7.95 -5.08 -40.79
CA SER A 43 9.04 -4.39 -40.10
C SER A 43 8.93 -4.46 -38.57
N PHE A 44 7.81 -4.96 -38.03
CA PHE A 44 7.56 -5.04 -36.59
C PHE A 44 7.60 -6.48 -36.09
N THR A 45 8.49 -6.77 -35.14
CA THR A 45 8.65 -8.10 -34.51
C THR A 45 8.62 -7.95 -33.00
N GLN A 46 8.43 -9.06 -32.27
CA GLN A 46 8.47 -9.04 -30.79
C GLN A 46 9.78 -8.51 -30.21
N GLU A 47 10.85 -8.43 -31.02
CA GLU A 47 12.19 -8.01 -30.60
C GLU A 47 12.41 -6.50 -30.76
N ASN A 48 11.56 -5.80 -31.52
CA ASN A 48 11.80 -4.41 -31.92
C ASN A 48 10.70 -3.41 -31.55
N LEU A 49 9.64 -3.85 -30.85
CA LEU A 49 8.53 -2.98 -30.44
C LEU A 49 8.98 -1.82 -29.55
N ASP A 50 9.94 -2.07 -28.65
CA ASP A 50 10.47 -1.00 -27.81
C ASP A 50 11.18 0.07 -28.63
N TYR A 51 11.83 -0.28 -29.75
CA TYR A 51 12.45 0.71 -30.64
C TYR A 51 11.42 1.65 -31.26
N TYR A 52 10.20 1.17 -31.54
CA TYR A 52 9.16 2.04 -32.05
C TYR A 52 8.74 3.09 -31.01
N SER A 53 8.54 2.69 -29.74
CA SER A 53 8.20 3.63 -28.67
C SER A 53 9.29 4.69 -28.47
N VAL A 54 10.57 4.30 -28.56
CA VAL A 54 11.72 5.22 -28.53
C VAL A 54 11.69 6.14 -29.74
N LYS A 55 11.50 5.61 -30.95
CA LYS A 55 11.44 6.41 -32.17
C LYS A 55 10.32 7.45 -32.13
N PHE A 56 9.13 7.06 -31.71
CA PHE A 56 8.02 7.98 -31.49
C PHE A 56 8.41 9.10 -30.50
N ALA A 57 9.03 8.74 -29.37
CA ALA A 57 9.50 9.73 -28.40
C ALA A 57 10.59 10.66 -28.98
N GLU A 58 11.53 10.14 -29.78
CA GLU A 58 12.54 10.95 -30.48
C GLU A 58 11.89 11.96 -31.43
N ASP A 59 10.86 11.54 -32.16
CA ASP A 59 10.18 12.38 -33.14
C ASP A 59 9.36 13.50 -32.47
N GLN A 60 8.83 13.26 -31.26
CA GLN A 60 8.04 14.25 -30.51
C GLN A 60 8.89 15.16 -29.61
N PHE A 61 9.98 14.65 -29.05
CA PHE A 61 10.71 15.30 -27.94
C PHE A 61 12.22 15.46 -28.19
N GLY A 62 12.71 14.96 -29.32
CA GLY A 62 14.13 14.86 -29.60
C GLY A 62 14.79 13.66 -28.92
N LYS A 63 16.05 13.40 -29.28
CA LYS A 63 16.78 12.20 -28.83
C LYS A 63 17.09 12.19 -27.34
N ASN A 64 17.25 13.37 -26.75
CA ASN A 64 17.56 13.49 -25.34
C ASN A 64 16.33 13.05 -24.53
N ASN A 65 16.53 12.07 -23.64
CA ASN A 65 15.49 11.47 -22.80
C ASN A 65 14.42 10.61 -23.50
N ALA A 66 14.50 10.39 -24.82
CA ALA A 66 13.52 9.61 -25.57
C ALA A 66 13.25 8.22 -24.97
N LYS A 67 14.29 7.55 -24.46
CA LYS A 67 14.16 6.26 -23.78
C LYS A 67 13.30 6.31 -22.52
N GLU A 68 13.51 7.31 -21.66
CA GLU A 68 12.70 7.47 -20.43
C GLU A 68 11.23 7.75 -20.78
N ILE A 69 11.00 8.62 -21.78
CA ILE A 69 9.65 8.95 -22.24
C ILE A 69 8.96 7.71 -22.82
N ALA A 70 9.65 6.94 -23.65
CA ALA A 70 9.15 5.71 -24.23
C ALA A 70 8.80 4.66 -23.17
N GLU A 71 9.64 4.49 -22.15
CA GLU A 71 9.34 3.61 -21.02
C GLU A 71 8.08 4.05 -20.27
N ILE A 72 7.88 5.36 -20.08
CA ILE A 72 6.65 5.89 -19.46
C ILE A 72 5.42 5.59 -20.33
N ILE A 73 5.52 5.79 -21.66
CA ILE A 73 4.45 5.44 -22.62
C ILE A 73 4.06 3.96 -22.50
N ASN A 74 5.07 3.09 -22.58
CA ASN A 74 4.84 1.65 -22.54
C ASN A 74 4.21 1.21 -21.22
N LEU A 75 4.64 1.81 -20.10
CA LEU A 75 4.11 1.49 -18.78
C LEU A 75 2.68 1.98 -18.58
N TYR A 76 2.35 3.23 -18.92
CA TYR A 76 0.96 3.69 -18.73
C TYR A 76 0.01 2.96 -19.69
N CYS A 77 0.44 2.65 -20.92
CA CYS A 77 -0.35 1.83 -21.84
C CYS A 77 -0.62 0.43 -21.25
N LYS A 78 0.42 -0.20 -20.68
CA LYS A 78 0.31 -1.50 -20.01
C LYS A 78 -0.57 -1.45 -18.76
N TYR A 79 -0.54 -0.35 -18.02
CA TYR A 79 -1.32 -0.23 -16.80
C TYR A 79 -2.79 0.07 -17.12
N ASN A 80 -3.08 0.97 -18.06
CA ASN A 80 -4.42 1.25 -18.56
C ASN A 80 -5.08 0.03 -19.19
N SER A 81 -4.31 -0.89 -19.79
CA SER A 81 -4.88 -2.11 -20.38
C SER A 81 -5.33 -3.15 -19.36
N ARG A 82 -4.97 -3.00 -18.08
CA ARG A 82 -5.45 -3.90 -17.00
C ARG A 82 -6.93 -3.69 -16.72
N VAL A 83 -7.36 -2.43 -16.70
CA VAL A 83 -8.73 -1.99 -16.41
C VAL A 83 -8.87 -0.54 -16.89
N SER A 84 -9.95 -0.23 -17.61
CA SER A 84 -10.24 1.15 -18.03
C SER A 84 -10.66 2.01 -16.84
N ALA A 85 -10.60 3.34 -17.00
CA ALA A 85 -11.01 4.28 -15.95
C ALA A 85 -12.46 4.06 -15.51
N GLU A 86 -13.34 3.83 -16.48
CA GLU A 86 -14.79 3.66 -16.31
C GLU A 86 -15.14 2.35 -15.59
N MET A 87 -14.35 1.29 -15.80
CA MET A 87 -14.55 -0.01 -15.17
C MET A 87 -13.90 -0.12 -13.78
N MET A 88 -12.93 0.76 -13.49
CA MET A 88 -12.22 0.71 -12.22
C MET A 88 -13.12 1.14 -11.06
N ASN A 89 -13.01 0.42 -9.94
CA ASN A 89 -13.63 0.80 -8.68
C ASN A 89 -12.85 0.23 -7.47
N HIS A 90 -13.33 0.51 -6.26
CA HIS A 90 -12.72 0.07 -5.00
C HIS A 90 -12.63 -1.46 -4.80
N LYS A 91 -13.25 -2.27 -5.67
CA LYS A 91 -13.20 -3.75 -5.64
C LYS A 91 -12.39 -4.36 -6.77
N THR A 92 -11.85 -3.56 -7.69
CA THR A 92 -11.11 -4.05 -8.86
C THR A 92 -9.87 -4.85 -8.45
N TYR A 93 -9.14 -4.38 -7.45
CA TYR A 93 -7.94 -5.04 -6.94
C TYR A 93 -8.14 -5.52 -5.50
N ASN A 94 -7.46 -6.59 -5.13
CA ASN A 94 -7.56 -7.16 -3.81
C ASN A 94 -6.78 -6.32 -2.79
N LEU A 95 -7.50 -5.75 -1.82
CA LEU A 95 -6.90 -4.95 -0.75
C LEU A 95 -6.10 -5.81 0.25
N GLN A 96 -6.64 -6.97 0.63
CA GLN A 96 -6.09 -7.84 1.66
C GLN A 96 -4.78 -8.51 1.25
N SER A 97 -4.60 -8.82 -0.04
CA SER A 97 -3.36 -9.38 -0.56
C SER A 97 -2.24 -8.35 -0.70
N GLY A 98 -2.57 -7.05 -0.63
CA GLY A 98 -1.65 -5.95 -0.94
C GLY A 98 -1.58 -5.61 -2.44
N GLU A 99 -2.34 -6.31 -3.29
CA GLU A 99 -2.35 -6.06 -4.74
C GLU A 99 -2.76 -4.63 -5.06
N PHE A 100 -3.81 -4.11 -4.40
CA PHE A 100 -4.27 -2.74 -4.66
C PHE A 100 -3.19 -1.71 -4.30
N LEU A 101 -2.54 -1.87 -3.14
CA LEU A 101 -1.43 -1.02 -2.72
C LEU A 101 -0.28 -1.06 -3.75
N GLN A 102 0.07 -2.26 -4.22
CA GLN A 102 1.13 -2.45 -5.21
C GLN A 102 0.85 -1.71 -6.52
N VAL A 103 -0.35 -1.86 -7.08
CA VAL A 103 -0.68 -1.22 -8.37
C VAL A 103 -0.84 0.29 -8.25
N ARG A 104 -1.36 0.78 -7.12
CA ARG A 104 -1.42 2.20 -6.78
C ARG A 104 -0.02 2.80 -6.71
N ASP A 105 0.88 2.19 -5.92
CA ASP A 105 2.24 2.70 -5.73
C ASP A 105 3.06 2.64 -7.01
N ALA A 106 2.83 1.63 -7.87
CA ALA A 106 3.44 1.57 -9.18
C ALA A 106 3.02 2.75 -10.09
N TYR A 107 1.76 3.19 -10.02
CA TYR A 107 1.29 4.38 -10.74
C TYR A 107 1.86 5.67 -10.17
N LEU A 108 1.88 5.83 -8.84
CA LEU A 108 2.47 7.02 -8.20
C LEU A 108 3.98 7.13 -8.48
N ALA A 109 4.69 6.00 -8.55
CA ALA A 109 6.08 5.96 -8.99
C ALA A 109 6.23 6.38 -10.47
N LEU A 110 5.30 5.95 -11.34
CA LEU A 110 5.27 6.35 -12.74
C LEU A 110 4.96 7.85 -12.91
N GLU A 111 4.02 8.39 -12.15
CA GLU A 111 3.71 9.83 -12.09
C GLU A 111 4.94 10.62 -11.64
N THR A 112 5.65 10.14 -10.62
CA THR A 112 6.91 10.77 -10.15
C THR A 112 7.96 10.80 -11.27
N ARG A 113 8.12 9.72 -12.04
CA ARG A 113 9.02 9.68 -13.21
C ARG A 113 8.58 10.68 -14.27
N ALA A 114 7.30 10.72 -14.61
CA ALA A 114 6.75 11.64 -15.59
C ALA A 114 6.92 13.11 -15.18
N LEU A 115 6.72 13.43 -13.91
CA LEU A 115 6.95 14.78 -13.37
C LEU A 115 8.43 15.17 -13.42
N ARG A 116 9.34 14.27 -13.03
CA ARG A 116 10.80 14.53 -13.12
C ARG A 116 11.23 14.80 -14.56
N GLN A 117 10.73 14.00 -15.49
CA GLN A 117 11.00 14.18 -16.91
C GLN A 117 10.41 15.50 -17.42
N PHE A 118 9.18 15.84 -17.04
CA PHE A 118 8.56 17.11 -17.39
C PHE A 118 9.39 18.33 -16.93
N MET A 119 9.92 18.31 -15.71
CA MET A 119 10.68 19.42 -15.13
C MET A 119 11.99 19.72 -15.86
N ILE A 120 12.57 18.74 -16.57
CA ILE A 120 13.85 18.92 -17.30
C ILE A 120 13.66 19.15 -18.80
N LEU A 121 12.42 19.10 -19.31
CA LEU A 121 12.15 19.33 -20.73
C LEU A 121 12.20 20.82 -21.08
N ASP A 122 12.76 21.10 -22.26
CA ASP A 122 12.67 22.42 -22.87
C ASP A 122 11.20 22.86 -22.97
N LYS A 123 10.95 24.14 -22.72
CA LYS A 123 9.60 24.72 -22.68
C LYS A 123 8.78 24.43 -23.95
N THR A 124 9.43 24.33 -25.11
CA THR A 124 8.80 24.00 -26.39
C THR A 124 8.12 22.62 -26.40
N TYR A 125 8.61 21.66 -25.61
CA TYR A 125 8.07 20.31 -25.55
C TYR A 125 7.03 20.11 -24.43
N GLN A 126 6.97 21.02 -23.47
CA GLN A 126 6.19 20.83 -22.24
C GLN A 126 4.70 20.62 -22.50
N ASP A 127 4.12 21.35 -23.45
CA ASP A 127 2.71 21.18 -23.80
C ASP A 127 2.43 19.83 -24.45
N THR A 128 3.25 19.42 -25.42
CA THR A 128 3.13 18.11 -26.06
C THR A 128 3.29 17.00 -25.02
N TYR A 129 4.28 17.13 -24.14
CA TYR A 129 4.53 16.16 -23.07
C TYR A 129 3.36 16.08 -22.10
N LYS A 130 2.77 17.22 -21.73
CA LYS A 130 1.57 17.24 -20.90
C LYS A 130 0.41 16.49 -21.55
N GLN A 131 0.21 16.66 -22.85
CA GLN A 131 -0.90 16.02 -23.56
C GLN A 131 -0.77 14.50 -23.61
N ILE A 132 0.37 14.00 -24.08
CA ILE A 132 0.50 12.59 -24.48
C ILE A 132 1.21 11.72 -23.43
N ILE A 133 1.80 12.33 -22.40
CA ILE A 133 2.52 11.62 -21.33
C ILE A 133 1.96 11.98 -19.95
N LEU A 134 2.14 13.23 -19.51
CA LEU A 134 1.90 13.57 -18.11
C LEU A 134 0.43 13.49 -17.73
N HIS A 135 -0.49 14.01 -18.55
CA HIS A 135 -1.92 13.99 -18.23
C HIS A 135 -2.47 12.56 -18.12
N PRO A 136 -2.28 11.66 -19.11
CA PRO A 136 -2.70 10.27 -18.99
C PRO A 136 -2.14 9.58 -17.73
N VAL A 137 -0.87 9.81 -17.40
CA VAL A 137 -0.23 9.21 -16.22
C VAL A 137 -0.83 9.75 -14.92
N ARG A 138 -0.90 11.08 -14.74
CA ARG A 138 -1.36 11.68 -13.49
C ARG A 138 -2.86 11.47 -13.25
N ALA A 139 -3.67 11.48 -14.31
CA ALA A 139 -5.11 11.24 -14.21
C ALA A 139 -5.37 9.81 -13.71
N MET A 140 -4.72 8.82 -14.33
CA MET A 140 -4.85 7.43 -13.93
C MET A 140 -4.20 7.13 -12.57
N ALA A 141 -3.05 7.72 -12.25
CA ALA A 141 -2.44 7.58 -10.93
C ALA A 141 -3.36 8.11 -9.82
N ASN A 142 -3.96 9.29 -10.01
CA ASN A 142 -4.94 9.87 -9.11
C ASN A 142 -6.20 9.01 -8.97
N LEU A 143 -6.71 8.44 -10.08
CA LEU A 143 -7.88 7.56 -10.07
C LEU A 143 -7.61 6.26 -9.28
N TYR A 144 -6.42 5.68 -9.45
CA TYR A 144 -5.98 4.52 -8.66
C TYR A 144 -5.91 4.85 -7.17
N ASP A 145 -5.39 6.02 -6.84
CA ASP A 145 -5.27 6.48 -5.46
C ASP A 145 -6.64 6.75 -4.84
N MET A 146 -7.57 7.37 -5.59
CA MET A 146 -8.96 7.58 -5.18
C MET A 146 -9.65 6.26 -4.84
N TYR A 147 -9.61 5.27 -5.73
CA TYR A 147 -10.32 4.02 -5.46
C TYR A 147 -9.62 3.14 -4.42
N TYR A 148 -8.30 3.25 -4.26
CA TYR A 148 -7.60 2.66 -3.12
C TYR A 148 -8.06 3.31 -1.81
N ALA A 149 -8.19 4.64 -1.77
CA ALA A 149 -8.68 5.37 -0.61
C ALA A 149 -10.11 4.95 -0.26
N VAL A 150 -11.00 4.80 -1.25
CA VAL A 150 -12.35 4.28 -1.03
C VAL A 150 -12.33 2.85 -0.48
N ALA A 151 -11.46 1.97 -0.99
CA ALA A 151 -11.32 0.60 -0.49
C ALA A 151 -10.85 0.57 0.98
N MET A 152 -9.83 1.38 1.32
CA MET A 152 -9.34 1.54 2.69
C MET A 152 -10.41 2.13 3.61
N ASN A 153 -11.14 3.14 3.14
CA ASN A 153 -12.24 3.75 3.87
C ASN A 153 -13.32 2.71 4.21
N HIS A 154 -13.76 1.91 3.24
CA HIS A 154 -14.80 0.88 3.47
C HIS A 154 -14.34 -0.17 4.47
N LYS A 155 -13.10 -0.69 4.32
CA LYS A 155 -12.51 -1.63 5.26
C LYS A 155 -12.48 -1.08 6.68
N LEU A 156 -11.91 0.12 6.87
CA LEU A 156 -11.76 0.71 8.20
C LEU A 156 -13.09 1.13 8.81
N ALA A 157 -14.08 1.53 7.99
CA ALA A 157 -15.41 1.86 8.47
C ALA A 157 -16.18 0.63 8.95
N GLU A 158 -16.03 -0.52 8.28
CA GLU A 158 -16.55 -1.81 8.74
C GLU A 158 -15.94 -2.21 10.09
N GLU A 159 -14.64 -1.97 10.25
CA GLU A 159 -13.87 -2.19 11.49
C GLU A 159 -14.15 -1.16 12.58
N LYS A 160 -14.96 -0.13 12.30
CA LYS A 160 -15.23 1.00 13.19
C LYS A 160 -13.95 1.70 13.65
N ASP A 161 -12.98 1.85 12.75
CA ASP A 161 -11.74 2.60 12.97
C ASP A 161 -11.92 4.05 12.47
N GLN A 162 -11.57 5.02 13.31
CA GLN A 162 -11.63 6.44 12.96
C GLN A 162 -10.68 6.84 11.83
N LYS A 163 -9.63 6.04 11.56
CA LYS A 163 -8.76 6.23 10.39
C LYS A 163 -9.53 6.15 9.07
N ALA A 164 -10.75 5.58 9.06
CA ALA A 164 -11.64 5.66 7.90
C ALA A 164 -11.88 7.12 7.46
N ASN A 165 -11.96 8.07 8.40
CA ASN A 165 -12.22 9.48 8.10
C ASN A 165 -11.10 10.11 7.26
N TYR A 166 -9.84 9.78 7.57
CA TYR A 166 -8.70 10.22 6.76
C TYR A 166 -8.83 9.76 5.31
N TRP A 167 -9.17 8.48 5.11
CA TRP A 167 -9.35 7.94 3.76
C TRP A 167 -10.59 8.48 3.05
N ALA A 168 -11.62 8.90 3.80
CA ALA A 168 -12.76 9.62 3.23
C ALA A 168 -12.34 11.00 2.70
N ASP A 169 -11.59 11.76 3.50
CA ASP A 169 -11.06 13.07 3.10
C ASP A 169 -10.12 12.93 1.90
N TYR A 170 -9.25 11.93 1.91
CA TYR A 170 -8.30 11.70 0.83
C TYR A 170 -8.99 11.30 -0.50
N ALA A 171 -10.05 10.49 -0.44
CA ALA A 171 -10.85 10.20 -1.64
C ALA A 171 -11.55 11.46 -2.20
N ASP A 172 -12.03 12.34 -1.32
CA ASP A 172 -12.63 13.63 -1.71
C ASP A 172 -11.59 14.56 -2.37
N GLU A 173 -10.35 14.58 -1.86
CA GLU A 173 -9.23 15.30 -2.46
C GLU A 173 -8.87 14.75 -3.85
N CYS A 174 -8.76 13.44 -4.01
CA CYS A 174 -8.47 12.83 -5.31
C CYS A 174 -9.59 13.13 -6.33
N PHE A 175 -10.85 13.07 -5.93
CA PHE A 175 -11.97 13.43 -6.82
C PHE A 175 -11.90 14.91 -7.25
N THR A 176 -11.50 15.80 -6.35
CA THR A 176 -11.30 17.21 -6.68
C THR A 176 -10.12 17.40 -7.65
N ARG A 177 -9.00 16.71 -7.39
CA ARG A 177 -7.78 16.74 -8.21
C ARG A 177 -8.01 16.23 -9.64
N ASP A 178 -8.89 15.24 -9.81
CA ASP A 178 -9.31 14.75 -11.12
C ASP A 178 -9.89 15.88 -11.99
N ALA A 179 -10.87 16.62 -11.44
CA ALA A 179 -11.47 17.76 -12.11
C ALA A 179 -10.44 18.88 -12.40
N GLU A 180 -9.48 19.10 -11.51
CA GLU A 180 -8.38 20.06 -11.72
C GLU A 180 -7.47 19.64 -12.88
N TYR A 181 -7.17 18.36 -13.03
CA TYR A 181 -6.37 17.84 -14.14
C TYR A 181 -7.08 17.95 -15.49
N THR A 182 -8.39 17.71 -15.53
CA THR A 182 -9.22 17.98 -16.71
C THR A 182 -9.22 19.47 -17.05
N LYS A 183 -9.42 20.34 -16.05
CA LYS A 183 -9.39 21.80 -16.24
C LYS A 183 -8.04 22.28 -16.78
N ASP A 184 -6.92 21.77 -16.24
CA ASP A 184 -5.58 22.11 -16.71
C ASP A 184 -5.38 21.72 -18.17
N TYR A 185 -5.84 20.52 -18.56
CA TYR A 185 -5.75 20.07 -19.95
C TYR A 185 -6.51 20.98 -20.90
N ASN A 186 -7.77 21.24 -20.57
CA ASN A 186 -8.67 21.98 -21.44
C ASN A 186 -8.33 23.46 -21.55
N LEU A 187 -7.96 24.10 -20.44
CA LEU A 187 -7.85 25.56 -20.38
C LEU A 187 -6.42 26.09 -20.39
N ASN A 188 -5.43 25.30 -19.98
CA ASN A 188 -4.06 25.80 -19.80
C ASN A 188 -3.08 25.22 -20.82
N ILE A 189 -3.15 23.93 -21.13
CA ILE A 189 -2.24 23.32 -22.10
C ILE A 189 -2.40 24.03 -23.45
N SER A 190 -1.27 24.48 -24.02
CA SER A 190 -1.25 25.20 -25.28
C SER A 190 -2.19 26.41 -25.31
N GLY A 191 -2.33 27.10 -24.18
CA GLY A 191 -3.18 28.29 -24.05
C GLY A 191 -4.66 27.99 -24.24
N GLY A 192 -5.12 26.78 -23.89
CA GLY A 192 -6.52 26.38 -24.00
C GLY A 192 -6.93 25.89 -25.40
N LYS A 193 -5.96 25.60 -26.27
CA LYS A 193 -6.21 25.07 -27.62
C LYS A 193 -7.11 23.83 -27.64
N TRP A 194 -7.02 23.00 -26.60
CA TRP A 194 -7.70 21.71 -26.51
C TRP A 194 -8.89 21.72 -25.56
N ASN A 195 -9.52 22.89 -25.39
CA ASN A 195 -10.71 23.01 -24.55
C ASN A 195 -11.80 22.00 -24.99
N HIS A 196 -12.45 21.38 -24.01
CA HIS A 196 -13.41 20.28 -24.14
C HIS A 196 -12.87 18.91 -24.57
N MET A 197 -11.57 18.77 -24.84
CA MET A 197 -11.02 17.49 -25.30
C MET A 197 -10.95 16.43 -24.18
N MET A 198 -10.93 16.82 -22.91
CA MET A 198 -10.90 15.89 -21.75
C MET A 198 -12.17 15.96 -20.87
N ASP A 199 -13.32 16.27 -21.47
CA ASP A 199 -14.60 16.41 -20.74
C ASP A 199 -15.33 15.07 -20.49
N GLN A 200 -14.81 13.96 -21.02
CA GLN A 200 -15.45 12.64 -20.92
C GLN A 200 -15.70 12.25 -19.46
N THR A 201 -16.93 11.83 -19.15
CA THR A 201 -17.27 11.25 -17.86
C THR A 201 -16.56 9.92 -17.70
N HIS A 202 -15.94 9.66 -16.55
CA HIS A 202 -15.15 8.44 -16.30
C HIS A 202 -15.24 7.93 -14.85
N ILE A 203 -15.98 8.62 -13.97
CA ILE A 203 -16.17 8.23 -12.56
C ILE A 203 -17.66 8.06 -12.26
N GLY A 204 -18.03 6.91 -11.69
CA GLY A 204 -19.40 6.67 -11.20
C GLY A 204 -20.29 5.82 -12.11
N TYR A 205 -19.70 5.11 -13.07
CA TYR A 205 -20.41 4.18 -13.94
C TYR A 205 -21.15 3.09 -13.13
N LYS A 206 -22.43 2.87 -13.48
CA LYS A 206 -23.28 1.80 -12.93
C LYS A 206 -23.86 0.90 -14.03
N SER A 207 -23.62 1.24 -15.27
CA SER A 207 -24.06 0.57 -16.49
C SER A 207 -22.97 0.69 -17.56
N TRP A 208 -23.23 0.16 -18.75
CA TRP A 208 -22.35 0.33 -19.91
C TRP A 208 -22.28 1.79 -20.37
N ASP A 209 -23.35 2.56 -20.18
CA ASP A 209 -23.44 3.98 -20.57
C ASP A 209 -23.03 4.92 -19.43
N GLU A 210 -22.59 6.12 -19.79
CA GLU A 210 -22.09 7.12 -18.86
C GLU A 210 -23.18 7.71 -17.96
N PRO A 211 -22.85 8.11 -16.71
CA PRO A 211 -23.78 8.87 -15.88
C PRO A 211 -24.15 10.22 -16.51
N LYS A 212 -25.45 10.54 -16.56
CA LYS A 212 -25.95 11.79 -17.15
C LYS A 212 -25.58 13.03 -16.34
N GLU A 213 -25.29 12.83 -15.06
CA GLU A 213 -24.89 13.87 -14.12
C GLU A 213 -23.38 14.19 -14.19
N GLY A 214 -22.63 13.54 -15.09
CA GLY A 214 -21.18 13.65 -15.18
C GLY A 214 -20.47 12.78 -14.14
N ASN A 215 -19.23 13.14 -13.79
CA ASN A 215 -18.45 12.40 -12.79
C ASN A 215 -19.17 12.39 -11.43
N ILE A 216 -19.44 11.20 -10.90
CA ILE A 216 -20.11 11.02 -9.60
C ILE A 216 -19.08 10.61 -8.55
N LYS A 217 -18.95 11.42 -7.50
CA LYS A 217 -18.06 11.13 -6.37
C LYS A 217 -18.38 9.77 -5.72
N PRO A 218 -17.37 8.90 -5.50
CA PRO A 218 -17.58 7.64 -4.79
C PRO A 218 -18.13 7.83 -3.37
N THR A 219 -18.92 6.86 -2.90
CA THR A 219 -19.42 6.86 -1.52
C THR A 219 -18.32 6.49 -0.54
N VAL A 220 -18.17 7.31 0.50
CA VAL A 220 -17.26 7.10 1.64
C VAL A 220 -18.03 7.19 2.96
N TYR A 221 -17.51 6.54 4.00
CA TYR A 221 -18.12 6.45 5.31
C TYR A 221 -17.27 7.16 6.36
N ARG A 222 -17.91 7.71 7.38
CA ARG A 222 -17.23 8.37 8.50
C ARG A 222 -17.60 7.73 9.82
N ILE A 223 -16.64 7.65 10.74
CA ILE A 223 -16.77 7.04 12.06
C ILE A 223 -16.64 8.12 13.13
N THR A 224 -17.67 8.28 13.94
CA THR A 224 -17.65 9.18 15.09
C THR A 224 -16.86 8.58 16.26
N PRO A 225 -16.38 9.40 17.21
CA PRO A 225 -15.72 8.87 18.41
C PRO A 225 -16.57 7.90 19.23
N ALA A 226 -17.89 8.04 19.20
CA ALA A 226 -18.81 7.15 19.91
C ALA A 226 -18.97 5.78 19.22
N GLU A 227 -18.78 5.72 17.91
CA GLU A 227 -18.84 4.47 17.13
C GLU A 227 -17.52 3.73 17.11
N ALA A 228 -16.42 4.45 17.37
CA ALA A 228 -15.06 3.92 17.30
C ALA A 228 -14.88 2.73 18.24
N LYS A 229 -14.32 1.64 17.71
CA LYS A 229 -13.93 0.47 18.51
C LYS A 229 -12.42 0.47 18.71
N THR A 230 -11.97 -0.10 19.83
CA THR A 230 -10.55 -0.45 20.09
C THR A 230 -10.45 -1.95 20.42
N GLY A 231 -9.37 -2.61 20.01
CA GLY A 231 -9.22 -4.06 20.18
C GLY A 231 -10.16 -4.90 19.30
N GLY A 232 -10.23 -6.20 19.57
CA GLY A 232 -11.08 -7.17 18.87
C GLY A 232 -10.42 -7.88 17.68
N TYR A 233 -9.13 -7.63 17.43
CA TYR A 233 -8.43 -8.19 16.28
C TYR A 233 -8.18 -9.69 16.44
N ILE A 234 -8.52 -10.46 15.40
CA ILE A 234 -8.26 -11.90 15.31
C ILE A 234 -7.49 -12.17 14.02
N PHE A 235 -6.24 -12.58 14.16
CA PHE A 235 -5.35 -12.83 13.03
C PHE A 235 -5.45 -14.26 12.49
N GLU A 236 -5.08 -14.45 11.23
CA GLU A 236 -5.03 -15.74 10.56
C GLU A 236 -3.61 -16.02 10.05
N GLU A 237 -3.13 -17.25 10.28
CA GLU A 237 -1.82 -17.68 9.78
C GLU A 237 -1.77 -17.73 8.25
N LYS A 238 -0.74 -17.07 7.70
CA LYS A 238 -0.40 -17.11 6.29
C LYS A 238 1.04 -17.58 6.15
N ASN A 239 1.27 -18.63 5.36
CA ASN A 239 2.59 -19.19 5.07
C ASN A 239 3.42 -19.53 6.32
N GLY A 240 2.83 -20.10 7.36
CA GLY A 240 3.58 -20.51 8.57
C GLY A 240 3.91 -19.35 9.51
N VAL A 241 3.30 -18.17 9.36
CA VAL A 241 3.56 -17.02 10.22
C VAL A 241 2.29 -16.21 10.54
N VAL A 242 2.26 -15.65 11.76
CA VAL A 242 1.30 -14.61 12.17
C VAL A 242 2.07 -13.38 12.62
N THR A 243 2.07 -12.32 11.82
CA THR A 243 2.67 -11.03 12.16
C THR A 243 1.58 -10.06 12.60
N MET A 244 1.75 -9.42 13.76
CA MET A 244 0.74 -8.55 14.37
C MET A 244 1.39 -7.22 14.79
N GLU A 245 0.87 -6.10 14.27
CA GLU A 245 1.23 -4.77 14.79
C GLU A 245 0.70 -4.63 16.22
N ALA A 246 1.47 -4.01 17.13
CA ALA A 246 1.11 -4.04 18.55
C ALA A 246 -0.18 -3.28 18.88
N GLU A 247 -0.56 -2.28 18.09
CA GLU A 247 -1.84 -1.56 18.20
C GLU A 247 -3.06 -2.45 17.90
N HIS A 248 -2.90 -3.49 17.08
CA HIS A 248 -3.98 -4.40 16.72
C HIS A 248 -4.11 -5.54 17.73
N PHE A 249 -4.36 -5.20 18.99
CA PHE A 249 -4.58 -6.18 20.05
C PHE A 249 -6.00 -6.76 20.03
N PHE A 250 -6.21 -7.91 20.67
CA PHE A 250 -7.53 -8.46 20.90
C PHE A 250 -8.22 -7.80 22.10
N ASP A 251 -7.58 -7.82 23.28
CA ASP A 251 -8.13 -7.24 24.51
C ASP A 251 -7.01 -6.69 25.41
N VAL A 252 -7.35 -5.73 26.26
CA VAL A 252 -6.44 -5.08 27.20
C VAL A 252 -7.04 -4.99 28.61
N LYS A 253 -6.16 -5.12 29.62
CA LYS A 253 -6.46 -4.87 31.02
C LYS A 253 -5.46 -3.85 31.55
N ALA A 254 -5.98 -2.86 32.28
CA ALA A 254 -5.18 -1.84 32.94
C ALA A 254 -5.82 -1.45 34.29
N PRO A 255 -5.02 -1.22 35.35
CA PRO A 255 -5.46 -0.58 36.58
C PRO A 255 -6.06 0.82 36.35
N ALA A 256 -6.87 1.30 37.29
CA ALA A 256 -7.62 2.56 37.14
C ALA A 256 -6.77 3.81 36.85
N ASN A 257 -5.50 3.83 37.28
CA ASN A 257 -4.57 4.94 37.11
C ASN A 257 -3.65 4.81 35.89
N THR A 258 -3.86 3.78 35.05
CA THR A 258 -3.08 3.56 33.84
C THR A 258 -3.96 3.27 32.64
N LYS A 259 -3.42 3.48 31.45
CA LYS A 259 -4.09 3.20 30.18
C LYS A 259 -3.10 2.71 29.14
N TRP A 260 -3.48 1.65 28.42
CA TRP A 260 -2.78 1.26 27.20
C TRP A 260 -2.96 2.36 26.15
N THR A 261 -1.85 2.94 25.75
CA THR A 261 -1.79 4.13 24.91
C THR A 261 -1.01 3.79 23.65
N VAL A 262 -1.68 3.94 22.51
CA VAL A 262 -1.05 3.86 21.18
C VAL A 262 -0.24 5.14 20.97
N ILE A 263 0.98 4.98 20.50
CA ILE A 263 1.89 6.05 20.12
C ILE A 263 2.07 5.94 18.59
N PRO A 264 1.31 6.72 17.80
CA PRO A 264 1.36 6.66 16.34
C PRO A 264 2.79 6.88 15.81
N ASP A 265 3.14 6.18 14.73
CA ASP A 265 4.42 6.30 14.02
C ASP A 265 5.68 5.97 14.85
N LEU A 266 5.53 5.49 16.09
CA LEU A 266 6.65 4.99 16.87
C LEU A 266 7.06 3.59 16.39
N GLY A 267 8.31 3.43 16.00
CA GLY A 267 8.87 2.17 15.50
C GLY A 267 9.17 2.23 14.00
N ARG A 268 9.00 1.11 13.28
CA ARG A 268 9.32 1.01 11.84
C ARG A 268 8.09 0.83 10.93
N THR A 269 6.89 0.67 11.49
CA THR A 269 5.63 0.40 10.75
C THR A 269 4.48 1.19 11.37
N LEU A 270 3.49 0.54 11.99
CA LEU A 270 2.22 1.18 12.35
C LEU A 270 2.35 2.12 13.56
N SER A 271 2.78 1.58 14.70
CA SER A 271 2.83 2.31 15.96
C SER A 271 3.50 1.49 17.07
N GLY A 272 3.78 2.14 18.19
CA GLY A 272 4.09 1.47 19.45
C GLY A 272 2.90 1.52 20.40
N ILE A 273 2.82 0.58 21.34
CA ILE A 273 1.85 0.60 22.42
C ILE A 273 2.54 0.48 23.77
N SER A 274 2.12 1.30 24.73
CA SER A 274 2.68 1.28 26.08
C SER A 274 1.62 1.57 27.15
N LEU A 275 1.86 1.09 28.37
CA LEU A 275 1.04 1.38 29.52
C LEU A 275 1.48 2.72 30.13
N MET A 276 0.62 3.72 30.11
CA MET A 276 0.91 5.09 30.56
C MET A 276 0.00 5.54 31.72
N PRO A 277 0.44 6.48 32.58
CA PRO A 277 1.77 7.09 32.59
C PRO A 277 2.85 6.17 33.16
N TYR A 278 4.11 6.38 32.77
CA TYR A 278 5.25 5.53 33.20
C TYR A 278 5.64 5.68 34.67
N THR A 279 4.98 6.57 35.42
CA THR A 279 5.17 6.75 36.86
C THR A 279 4.40 5.74 37.70
N GLU A 280 3.47 5.00 37.09
CA GLU A 280 2.58 4.08 37.78
C GLU A 280 3.05 2.62 37.73
N LYS A 281 2.53 1.81 38.67
CA LYS A 281 2.81 0.38 38.72
C LYS A 281 2.03 -0.36 37.62
N THR A 282 2.64 -1.42 37.09
CA THR A 282 2.04 -2.21 36.00
C THR A 282 1.24 -3.43 36.48
N ASN A 283 1.23 -3.72 37.79
CA ASN A 283 0.59 -4.93 38.34
C ASN A 283 -0.87 -5.06 37.91
N GLY A 284 -1.24 -6.22 37.35
CA GLY A 284 -2.60 -6.49 36.87
C GLY A 284 -2.89 -5.98 35.45
N SER A 285 -1.90 -5.39 34.78
CA SER A 285 -2.01 -4.98 33.38
C SER A 285 -1.65 -6.12 32.44
N ALA A 286 -2.40 -6.24 31.36
CA ALA A 286 -2.16 -7.24 30.32
C ALA A 286 -2.63 -6.71 28.97
N ILE A 287 -1.97 -7.13 27.91
CA ILE A 287 -2.41 -6.96 26.52
C ILE A 287 -2.42 -8.35 25.87
N SER A 288 -3.46 -8.64 25.10
CA SER A 288 -3.66 -9.96 24.49
C SER A 288 -3.82 -9.88 22.98
N TYR A 289 -3.33 -10.89 22.28
CA TYR A 289 -3.38 -11.02 20.83
C TYR A 289 -3.96 -12.38 20.50
N GLN A 290 -5.00 -12.40 19.67
CA GLN A 290 -5.72 -13.61 19.31
C GLN A 290 -5.47 -13.95 17.85
N PHE A 291 -5.20 -15.23 17.57
CA PHE A 291 -4.90 -15.67 16.22
C PHE A 291 -5.22 -17.14 16.00
N LYS A 292 -5.36 -17.53 14.73
CA LYS A 292 -5.58 -18.92 14.31
C LYS A 292 -4.35 -19.48 13.61
N LEU A 293 -3.82 -20.58 14.13
CA LEU A 293 -2.73 -21.32 13.51
C LEU A 293 -3.25 -22.45 12.62
N LYS A 294 -2.45 -22.86 11.64
CA LYS A 294 -2.70 -24.06 10.83
C LYS A 294 -1.96 -25.24 11.44
N ASN A 295 -2.45 -26.45 11.20
CA ASN A 295 -1.82 -27.73 11.59
C ASN A 295 -1.61 -27.96 13.10
N ASN A 296 -2.08 -27.05 13.97
CA ASN A 296 -2.04 -27.19 15.43
C ASN A 296 -0.66 -27.63 15.98
N PRO A 297 0.39 -26.83 15.78
CA PRO A 297 1.72 -27.18 16.27
C PRO A 297 1.72 -27.28 17.80
N SER A 298 2.57 -28.15 18.35
CA SER A 298 2.76 -28.26 19.80
C SER A 298 3.60 -27.11 20.37
N THR A 299 4.45 -26.49 19.55
CA THR A 299 5.32 -25.38 19.92
C THR A 299 5.42 -24.35 18.81
N VAL A 300 5.62 -23.09 19.16
CA VAL A 300 5.90 -22.00 18.21
C VAL A 300 7.04 -21.13 18.75
N LYS A 301 7.77 -20.48 17.85
CA LYS A 301 8.67 -19.37 18.23
C LYS A 301 7.88 -18.08 18.22
N VAL A 302 8.12 -17.22 19.21
CA VAL A 302 7.52 -15.89 19.27
C VAL A 302 8.62 -14.86 19.30
N HIS A 303 8.59 -13.95 18.32
CA HIS A 303 9.45 -12.78 18.26
C HIS A 303 8.68 -11.59 18.83
N PHE A 304 9.24 -10.97 19.85
CA PHE A 304 8.76 -9.71 20.42
C PHE A 304 9.71 -8.60 20.01
N PHE A 305 9.12 -7.53 19.48
CA PHE A 305 9.86 -6.34 19.08
C PHE A 305 9.45 -5.19 19.99
N PHE A 306 10.42 -4.68 20.76
CA PHE A 306 10.24 -3.55 21.66
C PHE A 306 11.02 -2.34 21.17
N ASP A 307 10.58 -1.15 21.55
CA ASP A 307 11.42 0.04 21.42
C ASP A 307 12.74 -0.14 22.21
N SER A 308 13.80 0.53 21.79
CA SER A 308 15.12 0.48 22.44
C SER A 308 15.16 1.36 23.70
N THR A 309 14.22 1.15 24.62
CA THR A 309 14.28 1.76 25.95
C THR A 309 15.60 1.38 26.62
N LEU A 310 16.40 2.36 27.02
CA LEU A 310 17.68 2.13 27.71
C LEU A 310 17.45 1.66 29.16
N PRO A 311 18.35 0.86 29.75
CA PRO A 311 18.17 0.32 31.09
C PRO A 311 18.49 1.38 32.16
N PHE A 312 17.60 2.37 32.32
CA PHE A 312 17.74 3.42 33.33
C PHE A 312 17.46 2.94 34.76
N LYS A 313 17.01 1.70 34.95
CA LYS A 313 16.83 1.04 36.24
C LYS A 313 17.68 -0.21 36.37
N LYS A 314 18.07 -0.54 37.60
CA LYS A 314 18.79 -1.78 37.92
C LYS A 314 17.94 -3.00 37.56
N GLY A 315 18.54 -3.97 36.87
CA GLY A 315 17.86 -5.17 36.37
C GLY A 315 17.14 -4.98 35.03
N GLY A 316 17.03 -3.74 34.52
CA GLY A 316 16.34 -3.45 33.27
C GLY A 316 14.82 -3.59 33.37
N HIS A 317 14.21 -3.79 32.21
CA HIS A 317 12.79 -3.95 32.00
C HIS A 317 12.48 -5.34 31.49
N SER A 318 11.31 -5.85 31.84
CA SER A 318 10.87 -7.18 31.48
C SER A 318 9.36 -7.25 31.25
N VAL A 319 8.95 -8.26 30.49
CA VAL A 319 7.54 -8.65 30.36
C VAL A 319 7.38 -10.10 30.77
N LYS A 320 6.17 -10.48 31.14
CA LYS A 320 5.76 -11.87 31.23
C LYS A 320 4.83 -12.20 30.06
N ALA A 321 5.08 -13.30 29.36
CA ALA A 321 4.24 -13.73 28.24
C ALA A 321 3.82 -15.19 28.40
N TYR A 322 2.63 -15.54 27.91
CA TYR A 322 2.07 -16.90 27.99
C TYR A 322 0.90 -17.12 27.03
N PHE A 323 0.59 -18.39 26.76
CA PHE A 323 -0.60 -18.82 26.01
C PHE A 323 -1.64 -19.42 26.95
N ASP A 324 -2.81 -18.79 27.14
CA ASP A 324 -3.87 -19.27 28.06
C ASP A 324 -3.36 -19.73 29.45
N LYS A 325 -2.41 -18.97 30.03
CA LYS A 325 -1.68 -19.26 31.27
C LYS A 325 -0.79 -20.52 31.25
N ASN A 326 -0.63 -21.16 30.10
CA ASN A 326 0.35 -22.21 29.85
C ASN A 326 1.73 -21.62 29.53
N ASP A 327 2.78 -22.34 29.95
CA ASP A 327 4.20 -22.03 29.70
C ASP A 327 4.59 -20.54 29.92
N PRO A 328 4.35 -19.98 31.12
CA PRO A 328 4.67 -18.58 31.37
C PRO A 328 6.16 -18.30 31.37
N LYS A 329 6.58 -17.34 30.55
CA LYS A 329 7.97 -16.90 30.43
C LYS A 329 8.15 -15.46 30.86
N THR A 330 9.23 -15.19 31.60
CA THR A 330 9.67 -13.82 31.90
C THR A 330 10.78 -13.45 30.92
N ILE A 331 10.54 -12.43 30.10
CA ILE A 331 11.40 -12.00 29.01
C ILE A 331 12.06 -10.69 29.38
N GLY A 332 13.37 -10.73 29.56
CA GLY A 332 14.20 -9.56 29.83
C GLY A 332 14.51 -8.76 28.56
N ILE A 333 14.17 -7.47 28.55
CA ILE A 333 14.31 -6.61 27.37
C ILE A 333 15.72 -6.04 27.29
N ASN A 334 16.11 -5.20 28.26
CA ASN A 334 17.30 -4.35 28.17
C ASN A 334 18.35 -4.57 29.27
N GLN A 335 18.21 -5.62 30.10
CA GLN A 335 19.14 -5.92 31.20
C GLN A 335 20.61 -6.06 30.78
N ASP A 336 20.84 -6.49 29.53
CA ASP A 336 22.17 -6.68 28.97
C ASP A 336 22.74 -5.44 28.28
N LEU A 337 21.96 -4.35 28.12
CA LEU A 337 22.38 -3.12 27.46
C LEU A 337 23.22 -2.26 28.43
N THR A 338 24.33 -2.84 28.90
CA THR A 338 25.21 -2.24 29.90
C THR A 338 26.50 -1.73 29.26
N TRP A 339 27.29 -0.96 30.03
CA TRP A 339 28.62 -0.53 29.58
C TRP A 339 29.55 -1.71 29.23
N ALA A 340 29.41 -2.85 29.91
CA ALA A 340 30.18 -4.05 29.59
C ALA A 340 29.84 -4.63 28.20
N ASN A 341 28.65 -4.35 27.68
CA ASN A 341 28.17 -4.82 26.37
C ASN A 341 27.86 -3.64 25.41
N ASN A 342 28.57 -2.52 25.56
CA ASN A 342 28.22 -1.29 24.85
C ASN A 342 28.30 -1.44 23.33
N TYR A 343 29.40 -1.95 22.80
CA TYR A 343 29.61 -2.13 21.36
C TYR A 343 28.90 -3.35 20.78
N THR A 344 28.59 -4.36 21.59
CA THR A 344 28.01 -5.63 21.14
C THR A 344 26.48 -5.68 21.22
N LYS A 345 25.87 -4.95 22.17
CA LYS A 345 24.42 -4.97 22.39
C LYS A 345 23.80 -3.58 22.48
N MET A 346 24.33 -2.70 23.34
CA MET A 346 23.69 -1.41 23.64
C MET A 346 23.66 -0.46 22.44
N TYR A 347 24.82 -0.16 21.84
CA TYR A 347 24.90 0.73 20.68
C TYR A 347 24.20 0.15 19.44
N PRO A 348 24.32 -1.15 19.11
CA PRO A 348 23.50 -1.75 18.06
C PRO A 348 21.99 -1.61 18.30
N ALA A 349 21.50 -1.86 19.51
CA ALA A 349 20.08 -1.70 19.83
C ALA A 349 19.62 -0.24 19.71
N ALA A 350 20.41 0.71 20.20
CA ALA A 350 20.12 2.14 20.10
C ALA A 350 20.15 2.63 18.64
N ALA A 351 21.12 2.17 17.83
CA ALA A 351 21.21 2.50 16.42
C ALA A 351 20.08 1.87 15.60
N ALA A 352 19.70 0.63 15.93
CA ALA A 352 18.58 -0.07 15.32
C ALA A 352 17.21 0.48 15.78
N ARG A 353 17.18 1.22 16.90
CA ARG A 353 15.98 1.71 17.60
C ARG A 353 14.97 0.60 17.91
N LEU A 354 15.50 -0.59 18.26
CA LEU A 354 14.71 -1.80 18.39
C LEU A 354 15.44 -2.80 19.30
N VAL A 355 14.69 -3.51 20.12
CA VAL A 355 15.16 -4.71 20.83
C VAL A 355 14.27 -5.89 20.41
N GLU A 356 14.90 -6.91 19.83
CA GLU A 356 14.24 -8.18 19.48
C GLU A 356 14.49 -9.23 20.57
N LYS A 357 13.44 -9.95 20.94
CA LYS A 357 13.49 -11.10 21.85
C LYS A 357 12.74 -12.26 21.23
N VAL A 358 13.35 -13.44 21.27
CA VAL A 358 12.79 -14.65 20.65
C VAL A 358 12.68 -15.74 21.71
N GLU A 359 11.51 -16.33 21.84
CA GLU A 359 11.22 -17.38 22.81
C GLU A 359 10.37 -18.48 22.18
N THR A 360 10.70 -19.75 22.44
CA THR A 360 9.86 -20.88 22.03
C THR A 360 8.83 -21.19 23.10
N PHE A 361 7.54 -21.19 22.76
CA PHE A 361 6.45 -21.52 23.68
C PHE A 361 5.82 -22.87 23.35
N THR A 362 5.40 -23.59 24.37
CA THR A 362 4.51 -24.75 24.24
C THR A 362 3.06 -24.26 24.21
N LEU A 363 2.31 -24.68 23.18
CA LEU A 363 0.92 -24.29 23.02
C LEU A 363 -0.01 -25.21 23.81
N PRO A 364 -1.07 -24.66 24.45
CA PRO A 364 -2.10 -25.48 25.07
C PRO A 364 -2.86 -26.29 24.00
N PRO A 365 -3.33 -27.51 24.34
CA PRO A 365 -4.18 -28.28 23.43
C PRO A 365 -5.46 -27.51 23.13
N ASN A 366 -5.66 -27.10 21.87
CA ASN A 366 -6.84 -26.35 21.48
C ASN A 366 -7.53 -27.00 20.28
N LYS A 367 -8.83 -27.30 20.42
CA LYS A 367 -9.64 -27.98 19.39
C LYS A 367 -9.94 -27.11 18.17
N ASN A 368 -9.87 -25.78 18.30
CA ASN A 368 -10.31 -24.86 17.24
C ASN A 368 -9.17 -24.05 16.61
N SER A 369 -7.91 -24.42 16.90
CA SER A 369 -6.70 -23.74 16.40
C SER A 369 -6.55 -22.26 16.80
N LEU A 370 -7.47 -21.75 17.61
CA LEU A 370 -7.46 -20.38 18.12
C LEU A 370 -6.53 -20.31 19.33
N GLN A 371 -5.60 -19.38 19.34
CA GLN A 371 -4.64 -19.18 20.42
C GLN A 371 -4.72 -17.73 20.90
N ILE A 372 -4.46 -17.52 22.19
CA ILE A 372 -4.36 -16.18 22.78
C ILE A 372 -3.00 -16.04 23.44
N LEU A 373 -2.15 -15.17 22.88
CA LEU A 373 -0.91 -14.74 23.52
C LEU A 373 -1.24 -13.56 24.44
N THR A 374 -0.89 -13.68 25.72
CA THR A 374 -0.99 -12.56 26.67
C THR A 374 0.40 -12.07 27.03
N VAL A 375 0.58 -10.75 27.09
CA VAL A 375 1.81 -10.06 27.51
C VAL A 375 1.48 -9.12 28.67
N GLU A 376 2.21 -9.26 29.77
CA GLU A 376 2.08 -8.46 30.98
C GLU A 376 3.39 -7.66 31.18
N PRO A 377 3.37 -6.32 31.15
CA PRO A 377 4.55 -5.53 31.49
C PRO A 377 4.86 -5.69 32.98
N LEU A 378 6.09 -6.08 33.32
CA LEU A 378 6.54 -6.18 34.71
C LEU A 378 7.17 -4.88 35.21
N ASP A 379 7.51 -3.99 34.27
CA ASP A 379 8.15 -2.71 34.52
C ASP A 379 7.45 -1.61 33.71
N PRO A 380 7.31 -0.38 34.25
CA PRO A 380 6.76 0.74 33.50
C PRO A 380 7.70 1.17 32.38
N GLY A 381 7.18 1.81 31.33
CA GLY A 381 7.99 2.30 30.21
C GLY A 381 8.33 1.25 29.15
N VAL A 382 7.77 0.03 29.24
CA VAL A 382 7.85 -0.95 28.16
C VAL A 382 6.98 -0.50 26.98
N VAL A 383 7.60 -0.36 25.81
CA VAL A 383 6.90 -0.09 24.55
C VAL A 383 6.98 -1.32 23.65
N LEU A 384 5.85 -1.96 23.41
CA LEU A 384 5.72 -3.07 22.48
C LEU A 384 5.36 -2.51 21.10
N TYR A 385 6.03 -2.99 20.06
CA TYR A 385 5.89 -2.47 18.71
C TYR A 385 5.29 -3.50 17.74
N LYS A 386 5.76 -4.76 17.80
CA LYS A 386 5.28 -5.83 16.92
C LYS A 386 5.48 -7.20 17.58
N ILE A 387 4.62 -8.16 17.23
CA ILE A 387 4.77 -9.56 17.60
C ILE A 387 4.71 -10.43 16.34
N VAL A 388 5.59 -11.42 16.25
CA VAL A 388 5.54 -12.45 15.21
C VAL A 388 5.46 -13.83 15.85
N ILE A 389 4.44 -14.60 15.48
CA ILE A 389 4.32 -16.03 15.78
C ILE A 389 4.89 -16.81 14.60
N ASP A 390 6.05 -17.41 14.80
CA ASP A 390 6.77 -18.22 13.81
C ASP A 390 6.44 -19.71 13.99
N ASN A 391 5.71 -20.25 13.01
CA ASN A 391 5.38 -21.66 12.83
C ASN A 391 6.19 -22.25 11.65
N GLY A 392 7.43 -21.78 11.45
CA GLY A 392 8.34 -22.19 10.39
C GLY A 392 8.31 -21.32 9.13
N GLY A 393 7.58 -20.19 9.17
CA GLY A 393 7.37 -19.29 8.04
C GLY A 393 8.00 -17.91 8.18
N TYR A 394 8.63 -17.60 9.30
CA TYR A 394 9.23 -16.28 9.49
C TYR A 394 10.47 -16.07 8.61
N GLU A 395 10.50 -14.94 7.92
CA GLU A 395 11.63 -14.45 7.15
C GLU A 395 12.22 -13.20 7.81
N GLU A 396 13.55 -13.22 8.04
CA GLU A 396 14.23 -12.09 8.63
C GLU A 396 14.28 -10.91 7.64
N THR A 397 13.37 -9.95 7.84
CA THR A 397 13.23 -8.75 7.02
C THR A 397 13.36 -7.49 7.87
N TYR A 398 13.71 -6.36 7.26
CA TYR A 398 13.98 -5.13 8.02
C TYR A 398 12.74 -4.59 8.76
N LEU A 399 11.56 -4.76 8.16
CA LEU A 399 10.25 -4.36 8.72
C LEU A 399 9.53 -5.50 9.46
N LYS A 400 10.20 -6.66 9.59
CA LYS A 400 9.73 -7.83 10.33
C LYS A 400 8.41 -8.39 9.79
N MET A 401 8.39 -8.56 8.46
CA MET A 401 7.29 -9.02 7.62
C MET A 401 6.06 -8.10 7.62
N ASN A 402 5.25 -8.22 6.56
CA ASN A 402 3.95 -7.56 6.51
C ASN A 402 3.01 -8.17 7.56
N GLU A 403 2.10 -7.36 8.06
CA GLU A 403 1.06 -7.80 8.97
C GLU A 403 0.21 -8.92 8.34
N SER A 404 -0.12 -9.93 9.15
CA SER A 404 -0.94 -11.05 8.69
C SER A 404 -2.40 -10.63 8.52
N PRO A 405 -3.16 -11.34 7.67
CA PRO A 405 -4.60 -11.13 7.54
C PRO A 405 -5.31 -11.20 8.90
N TYR A 406 -6.29 -10.32 9.12
CA TYR A 406 -7.11 -10.32 10.34
C TYR A 406 -8.58 -10.00 10.05
N LYS A 407 -9.41 -10.21 11.07
CA LYS A 407 -10.78 -9.73 11.17
C LYS A 407 -10.97 -8.99 12.49
N ARG A 408 -11.98 -8.14 12.55
CA ARG A 408 -12.32 -7.33 13.71
C ARG A 408 -13.83 -7.18 13.88
#